data_AF-D6E798-F1
#
_entry.id   AF-D6E798-F1
#
_cell.length_a   1.000
_cell.length_b   1.000
_cell.length_c   1.000
_cell.angle_alpha   90.00
_cell.angle_beta   90.00
_cell.angle_gamma   90.00
#
_symmetry.space_group_name_H-M   'P 1'
#
loop_
_entity.id
_entity.type
_entity.pdbx_description
1 polymer ?
#
loop_
_entity_poly.entity_id
_entity_poly.type
_entity_poly.pdbx_seq_one_letter_code
_entity_poly.pdbx_strand_id
1 'polypeptide(L)'
;MATKDIPPFTLSDQSDLPLWVQLRDRMAYLINSGFYQPGEKLPTVRKYAADLHIAYNTVSKAYMGLERDGYVTTVRGSGVFVSDPGAFPREGGQADLLVEEFVKSCLEEGMAYDDIPKLVSKHIRKMKREHEEK
;
A
#
# COMPACT_ATOMS: atom_id res chain seq x y z
N MET A 1 -13.96 11.94 -18.44
CA MET A 1 -12.70 11.84 -17.67
C MET A 1 -12.31 10.37 -17.68
N ALA A 2 -11.26 10.03 -18.43
CA ALA A 2 -10.89 8.65 -18.73
C ALA A 2 -10.49 7.92 -17.44
N THR A 3 -11.16 6.82 -17.13
CA THR A 3 -10.68 5.94 -16.06
C THR A 3 -9.50 5.18 -16.59
N LYS A 4 -8.33 5.41 -15.98
CA LYS A 4 -7.12 4.62 -16.20
C LYS A 4 -7.46 3.15 -15.97
N ASP A 5 -7.16 2.30 -16.94
CA ASP A 5 -7.33 0.86 -16.79
C ASP A 5 -6.39 0.37 -15.68
N ILE A 6 -6.97 -0.13 -14.61
CA ILE A 6 -6.23 -0.55 -13.43
C ILE A 6 -5.50 -1.85 -13.81
N PRO A 7 -4.17 -1.93 -13.58
CA PRO A 7 -3.42 -3.11 -13.97
C PRO A 7 -4.05 -4.34 -13.31
N PRO A 8 -4.30 -5.43 -14.06
CA PRO A 8 -4.97 -6.61 -13.54
C PRO A 8 -4.19 -7.13 -12.31
N PHE A 9 -4.91 -7.41 -11.24
CA PHE A 9 -4.36 -8.01 -10.03
C PHE A 9 -5.38 -8.96 -9.42
N THR A 10 -4.89 -10.03 -8.82
CA THR A 10 -5.73 -11.06 -8.20
C THR A 10 -5.83 -10.79 -6.71
N LEU A 11 -7.04 -10.51 -6.23
CA LEU A 11 -7.35 -10.56 -4.80
C LEU A 11 -7.56 -12.03 -4.42
N SER A 12 -6.97 -12.46 -3.29
CA SER A 12 -7.08 -13.84 -2.82
C SER A 12 -7.88 -13.92 -1.54
N ASP A 13 -9.02 -14.60 -1.57
CA ASP A 13 -9.78 -14.98 -0.36
C ASP A 13 -9.06 -16.06 0.47
N GLN A 14 -8.02 -16.68 -0.08
CA GLN A 14 -7.21 -17.69 0.61
C GLN A 14 -5.99 -17.07 1.33
N SER A 15 -5.79 -15.75 1.23
CA SER A 15 -4.70 -15.10 1.95
C SER A 15 -5.08 -14.85 3.40
N ASP A 16 -4.08 -14.85 4.30
CA ASP A 16 -4.26 -14.49 5.71
C ASP A 16 -4.68 -13.01 5.91
N LEU A 17 -4.64 -12.20 4.84
CA LEU A 17 -5.03 -10.79 4.87
C LEU A 17 -6.47 -10.59 4.41
N PRO A 18 -7.30 -9.84 5.16
CA PRO A 18 -8.63 -9.46 4.70
C PRO A 18 -8.59 -8.74 3.34
N LEU A 19 -9.56 -9.00 2.46
CA LEU A 19 -9.63 -8.40 1.11
C LEU A 19 -9.47 -6.87 1.08
N TRP A 20 -10.03 -6.17 2.07
CA TRP A 20 -9.94 -4.71 2.13
C TRP A 20 -8.50 -4.23 2.37
N VAL A 21 -7.68 -5.01 3.09
CA VAL A 21 -6.26 -4.73 3.32
C VAL A 21 -5.47 -4.92 2.03
N GLN A 22 -5.68 -6.06 1.35
CA GLN A 22 -5.06 -6.34 0.05
C GLN A 22 -5.37 -5.24 -0.97
N LEU A 23 -6.62 -4.79 -1.02
CA LEU A 23 -7.06 -3.72 -1.91
C LEU A 23 -6.43 -2.37 -1.56
N ARG A 24 -6.39 -2.02 -0.27
CA ARG A 24 -5.74 -0.79 0.21
C ARG A 24 -4.27 -0.77 -0.18
N ASP A 25 -3.55 -1.85 0.10
CA ASP A 25 -2.11 -1.95 -0.15
C ASP A 25 -1.79 -1.87 -1.65
N ARG A 26 -2.64 -2.49 -2.48
CA ARG A 26 -2.55 -2.38 -3.93
C ARG A 26 -2.73 -0.94 -4.41
N MET A 27 -3.72 -0.23 -3.89
CA MET A 27 -3.95 1.17 -4.26
C MET A 27 -2.83 2.09 -3.77
N ALA A 28 -2.32 1.88 -2.56
CA ALA A 28 -1.17 2.60 -2.03
C ALA A 28 0.07 2.40 -2.93
N TYR A 29 0.30 1.17 -3.41
CA TYR A 29 1.36 0.89 -4.38
C TYR A 29 1.18 1.64 -5.71
N LEU A 30 -0.05 1.72 -6.24
CA LEU A 30 -0.31 2.45 -7.49
C LEU A 30 -0.11 3.97 -7.32
N ILE A 31 -0.43 4.52 -6.15
CA ILE A 31 -0.15 5.92 -5.83
C ILE A 31 1.36 6.13 -5.72
N ASN A 32 2.06 5.30 -4.95
CA ASN A 32 3.50 5.41 -4.73
C ASN A 32 4.35 5.16 -5.99
N SER A 33 3.89 4.32 -6.90
CA SER A 33 4.57 4.08 -8.19
C SER A 33 4.34 5.21 -9.20
N GLY A 34 3.52 6.21 -8.86
CA GLY A 34 3.17 7.32 -9.75
C GLY A 34 2.13 6.93 -10.81
N PHE A 35 1.53 5.74 -10.72
CA PHE A 35 0.40 5.38 -11.58
C PHE A 35 -0.79 6.29 -11.32
N TYR A 36 -1.09 6.65 -10.07
CA TYR A 36 -1.96 7.78 -9.78
C TYR A 36 -1.14 8.97 -9.31
N GLN A 37 -1.31 10.12 -9.96
CA GLN A 37 -0.58 11.33 -9.60
C GLN A 37 -1.30 12.12 -8.51
N PRO A 38 -0.57 12.92 -7.71
CA PRO A 38 -1.18 13.88 -6.79
C PRO A 38 -2.25 14.74 -7.46
N GLY A 39 -3.40 14.90 -6.80
CA GLY A 39 -4.56 15.61 -7.33
C GLY A 39 -5.40 14.81 -8.33
N GLU A 40 -4.99 13.61 -8.72
CA GLU A 40 -5.78 12.75 -9.61
C GLU A 40 -6.99 12.17 -8.88
N LYS A 41 -8.14 12.13 -9.56
CA LYS A 41 -9.38 11.59 -9.01
C LYS A 41 -9.38 10.07 -9.12
N LEU A 42 -9.58 9.40 -8.00
CA LEU A 42 -9.75 7.94 -7.96
C LEU A 42 -11.13 7.51 -8.46
N PRO A 43 -11.26 6.23 -8.89
CA PRO A 43 -12.56 5.63 -9.16
C PRO A 43 -13.52 5.78 -7.99
N THR A 44 -14.83 5.83 -8.28
CA THR A 44 -15.80 5.79 -7.18
C THR A 44 -15.83 4.39 -6.57
N VAL A 45 -16.15 4.30 -5.28
CA VAL A 45 -16.31 3.02 -4.57
C VAL A 45 -17.24 2.07 -5.33
N ARG A 46 -18.36 2.59 -5.86
CA ARG A 46 -19.31 1.79 -6.66
C ARG A 46 -18.70 1.28 -7.96
N LYS A 47 -18.01 2.16 -8.71
CA LYS A 47 -17.36 1.75 -9.96
C LYS A 47 -16.31 0.69 -9.69
N TYR A 48 -15.44 0.92 -8.72
CA TYR A 48 -14.33 0.02 -8.46
C TYR A 48 -14.77 -1.33 -7.89
N ALA A 49 -15.83 -1.35 -7.07
CA ALA A 49 -16.47 -2.57 -6.63
C ALA A 49 -17.04 -3.40 -7.79
N ALA A 50 -17.66 -2.73 -8.78
CA ALA A 50 -18.18 -3.39 -9.98
C ALA A 50 -17.06 -3.94 -10.86
N ASP A 51 -16.01 -3.13 -11.12
CA ASP A 51 -14.87 -3.54 -11.95
C ASP A 51 -14.16 -4.77 -11.35
N LEU A 52 -13.99 -4.80 -10.02
CA LEU A 52 -13.32 -5.89 -9.30
C LEU A 52 -14.24 -7.03 -8.88
N HIS A 53 -15.56 -6.92 -9.08
CA HIS A 53 -16.55 -7.89 -8.64
C HIS A 53 -16.49 -8.22 -7.13
N ILE A 54 -16.24 -7.22 -6.28
CA ILE A 54 -16.14 -7.37 -4.82
C ILE A 54 -17.19 -6.55 -4.08
N ALA A 55 -17.43 -6.87 -2.81
CA ALA A 55 -18.40 -6.17 -1.99
C ALA A 55 -18.06 -4.67 -1.84
N TYR A 56 -19.08 -3.82 -2.02
CA TYR A 56 -18.97 -2.36 -1.84
C TYR A 56 -18.30 -1.98 -0.51
N ASN A 57 -18.69 -2.65 0.58
CA ASN A 57 -18.17 -2.37 1.92
C ASN A 57 -16.66 -2.63 2.01
N THR A 58 -16.13 -3.61 1.27
CA THR A 58 -14.70 -3.92 1.20
C THR A 58 -13.93 -2.78 0.55
N VAL A 59 -14.44 -2.26 -0.56
CA VAL A 59 -13.85 -1.09 -1.26
C VAL A 59 -13.95 0.16 -0.40
N SER A 60 -15.10 0.39 0.22
CA SER A 60 -15.32 1.53 1.12
C SER A 60 -14.30 1.50 2.27
N LYS A 61 -14.09 0.33 2.87
CA LYS A 61 -13.14 0.16 3.97
C LYS A 61 -11.69 0.35 3.52
N ALA A 62 -11.34 -0.10 2.32
CA ALA A 62 -10.02 0.16 1.74
C ALA A 62 -9.77 1.67 1.51
N TYR A 63 -10.78 2.39 1.00
CA TYR A 63 -10.69 3.84 0.76
C TYR A 63 -10.57 4.63 2.07
N MET A 64 -11.32 4.25 3.10
CA MET A 64 -11.16 4.81 4.44
C MET A 64 -9.76 4.55 5.01
N GLY A 65 -9.19 3.38 4.74
CA GLY A 65 -7.81 3.06 5.11
C GLY A 65 -6.80 3.96 4.40
N LEU A 66 -6.94 4.16 3.09
CA LEU A 66 -6.08 5.06 2.31
C LEU A 66 -6.17 6.51 2.81
N GLU A 67 -7.37 6.98 3.14
CA GLU A 67 -7.59 8.34 3.64
C GLU A 67 -6.95 8.53 5.01
N ARG A 68 -7.16 7.56 5.92
CA ARG A 68 -6.51 7.55 7.23
C ARG A 68 -4.99 7.52 7.12
N ASP A 69 -4.46 6.72 6.20
CA ASP A 69 -3.02 6.56 5.99
C ASP A 69 -2.43 7.71 5.12
N GLY A 70 -3.23 8.75 4.81
CA GLY A 70 -2.78 10.00 4.16
C GLY A 70 -2.62 9.93 2.64
N TYR A 71 -2.91 8.79 2.00
CA TYR A 71 -2.76 8.61 0.55
C TYR A 71 -3.77 9.38 -0.28
N VAL A 72 -4.96 9.64 0.27
CA VAL A 72 -6.07 10.25 -0.45
C VAL A 72 -6.85 11.20 0.44
N THR A 73 -7.58 12.13 -0.17
CA THR A 73 -8.49 13.04 0.52
C THR A 73 -9.87 12.98 -0.12
N THR A 74 -10.92 12.85 0.69
CA THR A 74 -12.31 12.92 0.22
C THR A 74 -12.80 14.35 0.16
N VAL A 75 -13.18 14.82 -1.03
CA VAL A 75 -13.85 16.10 -1.22
C VAL A 75 -15.34 15.84 -1.35
N ARG A 76 -16.13 16.33 -0.37
CA ARG A 76 -17.58 16.12 -0.31
C ARG A 76 -18.24 16.55 -1.62
N GLY A 77 -19.01 15.64 -2.23
CA GLY A 77 -19.69 15.87 -3.51
C GLY A 77 -18.82 15.78 -4.77
N SER A 78 -17.49 15.80 -4.63
CA SER A 78 -16.55 15.79 -5.76
C SER A 78 -15.84 14.45 -5.96
N GLY A 79 -15.68 13.66 -4.89
CA GLY A 79 -15.08 12.33 -4.94
C GLY A 79 -13.80 12.24 -4.11
N VAL A 80 -12.96 11.24 -4.42
CA VAL A 80 -11.71 10.95 -3.70
C VAL A 80 -10.54 11.30 -4.61
N PHE A 81 -9.56 12.03 -4.08
CA PHE A 81 -8.41 12.53 -4.82
C PHE A 81 -7.12 12.08 -4.14
N VAL A 82 -6.08 11.79 -4.93
CA VAL A 82 -4.76 11.42 -4.40
C VAL A 82 -4.11 12.61 -3.72
N SER A 83 -3.65 12.41 -2.50
CA SER A 83 -2.95 13.43 -1.72
C SER A 83 -1.53 13.66 -2.26
N ASP A 84 -1.01 14.87 -2.08
CA ASP A 84 0.38 15.16 -2.38
C ASP A 84 1.30 14.50 -1.33
N PRO A 85 2.25 13.62 -1.72
CA PRO A 85 3.19 12.97 -0.80
C PRO A 85 4.04 13.96 0.01
N GLY A 86 4.08 15.24 -0.36
CA GLY A 86 4.73 16.31 0.44
C GLY A 86 3.81 17.04 1.43
N ALA A 87 2.49 16.85 1.36
CA ALA A 87 1.52 17.65 2.15
C ALA A 87 1.06 16.98 3.44
N PHE A 88 1.17 15.66 3.54
CA PHE A 88 0.93 14.92 4.77
C PHE A 88 2.23 14.23 5.17
N PRO A 89 2.74 14.44 6.40
CA PRO A 89 3.73 13.52 6.93
C PRO A 89 3.10 12.15 6.79
N ARG A 90 3.75 11.23 6.08
CA ARG A 90 3.49 9.81 6.32
C ARG A 90 3.75 9.65 7.81
N GLU A 91 2.70 9.65 8.63
CA GLU A 91 2.80 9.07 9.96
C GLU A 91 3.34 7.68 9.67
N GLY A 92 4.62 7.48 10.02
CA GLY A 92 5.38 6.32 9.59
C GLY A 92 4.52 5.10 9.77
N GLY A 93 4.23 4.42 8.66
CA GLY A 93 3.28 3.30 8.70
C GLY A 93 3.78 2.27 9.71
N GLN A 94 2.96 1.29 10.08
CA GLN A 94 3.43 0.20 10.95
C GLN A 94 4.75 -0.42 10.44
N ALA A 95 4.98 -0.41 9.13
CA ALA A 95 6.25 -0.79 8.52
C ALA A 95 7.43 0.14 8.87
N ASP A 96 7.27 1.46 8.90
CA ASP A 96 8.35 2.39 9.26
C ASP A 96 8.75 2.23 10.73
N LEU A 97 7.77 2.07 11.63
CA LEU A 97 8.02 1.75 13.05
C LEU A 97 8.78 0.42 13.20
N LEU A 98 8.39 -0.61 12.45
CA LEU A 98 9.08 -1.90 12.44
C LEU A 98 10.49 -1.79 11.86
N VAL A 99 10.70 -0.94 10.85
CA VAL A 99 12.02 -0.69 10.28
C VAL A 99 12.90 0.05 11.29
N GLU A 100 12.38 1.05 12.00
CA GLU A 100 13.11 1.74 13.06
C GLU A 100 13.51 0.80 14.19
N GLU A 101 12.58 -0.03 14.69
CA GLU A 101 12.83 -1.02 15.72
C GLU A 101 13.87 -2.06 15.25
N PHE A 102 13.77 -2.51 14.01
CA PHE A 102 14.73 -3.42 13.40
C PHE A 102 16.13 -2.81 13.29
N VAL A 103 16.24 -1.58 12.78
CA VAL A 103 17.52 -0.87 12.66
C VAL A 103 18.16 -0.68 14.03
N LYS A 104 17.37 -0.26 15.03
CA LYS A 104 17.85 -0.12 16.41
C LYS A 104 18.37 -1.44 16.97
N SER A 105 17.64 -2.53 16.80
CA SER A 105 18.04 -3.86 17.25
C SER A 105 19.36 -4.31 16.59
N CYS A 106 19.54 -4.02 15.30
CA CYS A 106 20.77 -4.34 14.59
C CYS A 106 21.99 -3.57 15.13
N LEU A 107 21.80 -2.29 15.48
CA LEU A 107 22.85 -1.46 16.05
C LEU A 107 23.21 -1.90 17.47
N GLU A 108 22.23 -2.33 18.28
CA GLU A 108 22.46 -2.88 19.62
C GLU A 108 23.28 -4.18 19.58
N GLU A 109 23.17 -4.96 18.50
CA GLU A 109 24.05 -6.11 18.24
C GLU A 109 25.42 -5.74 17.63
N GLY A 110 25.69 -4.45 17.44
CA GLY A 110 26.98 -3.94 16.98
C GLY A 110 27.19 -3.97 15.47
N MET A 111 26.13 -4.11 14.66
CA MET A 111 26.25 -3.94 13.21
C MET A 111 26.49 -2.48 12.83
N ALA A 112 27.30 -2.26 11.79
CA ALA A 112 27.41 -0.96 11.16
C ALA A 112 26.19 -0.69 10.27
N TYR A 113 25.82 0.59 10.11
CA TYR A 113 24.72 1.00 9.23
C TYR A 113 24.86 0.46 7.81
N ASP A 114 26.09 0.38 7.28
CA ASP A 114 26.36 -0.11 5.92
C ASP A 114 26.12 -1.63 5.75
N ASP A 115 26.05 -2.38 6.86
CA ASP A 115 25.87 -3.83 6.85
C ASP A 115 24.40 -4.25 6.98
N ILE A 116 23.57 -3.40 7.58
CA ILE A 116 22.13 -3.65 7.76
C ILE A 116 21.42 -3.88 6.41
N PRO A 117 21.61 -3.03 5.37
CA PRO A 117 21.01 -3.27 4.05
C PRO A 117 21.49 -4.58 3.39
N LYS A 118 22.74 -4.99 3.64
CA LYS A 118 23.31 -6.24 3.10
C LYS A 118 22.63 -7.45 3.75
N LEU A 119 22.37 -7.41 5.05
CA LEU A 119 21.65 -8.45 5.77
C LEU A 119 20.21 -8.59 5.26
N VAL A 120 19.50 -7.46 5.15
CA VAL A 120 18.11 -7.42 4.67
C VAL A 120 18.01 -7.96 3.24
N SER A 121 18.86 -7.47 2.33
CA SER A 121 18.87 -7.93 0.93
C SER A 121 19.19 -9.42 0.80
N LYS A 122 20.08 -9.97 1.63
CA LYS A 122 20.37 -11.41 1.70
C LYS A 122 19.14 -12.21 2.13
N HIS A 123 18.42 -11.77 3.17
CA HIS A 123 17.23 -12.44 3.66
C HIS A 123 16.05 -12.36 2.67
N ILE A 124 15.84 -11.21 2.03
CA ILE A 124 14.81 -11.05 0.99
C ILE A 124 15.06 -12.04 -0.16
N ARG A 125 16.31 -12.17 -0.62
CA ARG A 125 16.66 -13.14 -1.67
C ARG A 125 16.37 -14.58 -1.27
N LYS A 126 16.63 -14.94 0.00
CA LYS A 126 16.34 -16.27 0.53
C LYS A 126 14.83 -16.55 0.57
N MET A 127 14.05 -15.63 1.12
CA MET A 127 12.59 -15.77 1.24
C MET A 127 11.90 -15.82 -0.11
N LYS A 128 12.35 -15.01 -1.08
CA LYS A 128 11.81 -15.03 -2.44
C LYS A 128 12.00 -16.41 -3.09
N ARG A 129 13.17 -17.03 -2.91
CA ARG A 129 13.48 -18.36 -3.43
C ARG A 129 12.60 -19.44 -2.78
N GLU A 130 12.39 -19.38 -1.47
CA GLU A 130 11.54 -20.32 -0.73
C GLU A 130 10.05 -20.21 -1.10
N HIS A 131 9.61 -19.06 -1.62
CA HIS A 131 8.23 -18.82 -2.05
C HIS A 131 7.98 -19.14 -3.53
N GLU A 132 9.03 -19.23 -4.36
CA GLU A 132 8.95 -19.67 -5.77
C GLU A 132 9.04 -21.21 -5.92
N GLU A 133 9.52 -21.91 -4.89
CA GLU A 133 9.65 -23.38 -4.84
C GLU A 133 8.42 -24.09 -4.22
N LYS A 134 7.37 -23.34 -3.84
CA LYS A 134 6.08 -23.84 -3.35
C LYS A 134 4.95 -23.52 -4.31
#